data_AF-A0A401HUA2-F1
#
_entry.id   AF-A0A401HUA2-F1
#
_cell.length_a   1.000
_cell.length_b   1.000
_cell.length_c   1.000
_cell.angle_alpha   90.00
_cell.angle_beta   90.00
_cell.angle_gamma   90.00
#
_symmetry.space_group_name_H-M   'P 1'
#
loop_
_entity.id
_entity.type
_entity.pdbx_description
1 polymer ?
#
loop_
_entity_poly.entity_id
_entity_poly.type
_entity_poly.pdbx_seq_one_letter_code
_entity_poly.pdbx_strand_id
1 'polypeptide(L)'
;MKAAARAPERYAAYIGIGQVADAVASELDSLAYVIDQATLAGDTTDIGRAERLRDEITRGERLTPRDLVRKYGGASRLINDNMDYYTGFLFHPEYNLLDVLRYIRGVSATQGPLLDEVLKQPLPEQVERLEIPAYFVMGRYDYMTSVQSAQAYFDQLNAPRKDFVVFEHSAHFPQFEEEEAFAQWLSRTWSELQRGS
;
A
#
# COMPACT_ATOMS: atom_id res chain seq x y z
N MET A 1 6.22 -3.19 -9.79
CA MET A 1 5.52 -3.69 -10.99
C MET A 1 6.21 -3.36 -12.32
N LYS A 2 6.47 -2.09 -12.68
CA LYS A 2 7.05 -1.69 -14.00
C LYS A 2 8.28 -2.51 -14.43
N ALA A 3 9.18 -2.84 -13.49
CA ALA A 3 10.37 -3.67 -13.78
C ALA A 3 10.00 -5.11 -14.19
N ALA A 4 9.05 -5.74 -13.48
CA ALA A 4 8.57 -7.08 -13.78
C ALA A 4 7.84 -7.12 -15.14
N ALA A 5 7.13 -6.06 -15.51
CA ALA A 5 6.52 -5.94 -16.83
C ALA A 5 7.57 -5.82 -17.95
N ARG A 6 8.71 -5.16 -17.69
CA ARG A 6 9.79 -4.95 -18.68
C ARG A 6 10.71 -6.15 -18.86
N ALA A 7 10.86 -6.98 -17.84
CA ALA A 7 11.77 -8.13 -17.85
C ALA A 7 11.14 -9.35 -17.13
N PRO A 8 9.98 -9.85 -17.60
CA PRO A 8 9.23 -10.91 -16.92
C PRO A 8 10.04 -12.19 -16.71
N GLU A 9 11.00 -12.50 -17.59
CA GLU A 9 11.88 -13.66 -17.49
C GLU A 9 12.79 -13.66 -16.26
N ARG A 10 12.93 -12.53 -15.57
CA ARG A 10 13.75 -12.38 -14.36
C ARG A 10 12.98 -12.60 -13.07
N TYR A 11 11.67 -12.83 -13.15
CA TYR A 11 10.79 -12.90 -11.99
C TYR A 11 9.91 -14.14 -12.08
N ALA A 12 9.82 -14.89 -10.98
CA ALA A 12 8.89 -16.02 -10.90
C ALA A 12 7.43 -15.58 -10.70
N ALA A 13 7.24 -14.47 -9.97
CA ALA A 13 5.94 -13.86 -9.71
C ALA A 13 6.14 -12.41 -9.24
N TYR A 14 5.06 -11.64 -9.29
CA TYR A 14 4.95 -10.33 -8.66
C TYR A 14 4.07 -10.42 -7.40
N ILE A 15 4.57 -9.93 -6.27
CA ILE A 15 3.77 -9.75 -5.04
C ILE A 15 3.84 -8.27 -4.66
N GLY A 16 2.69 -7.60 -4.70
CA GLY A 16 2.54 -6.21 -4.26
C GLY A 16 1.81 -6.16 -2.92
N ILE A 17 2.51 -5.81 -1.85
CA ILE A 17 1.91 -5.58 -0.53
C ILE A 17 1.56 -4.09 -0.42
N GLY A 18 0.33 -3.76 -0.02
CA GLY A 18 -0.12 -2.37 0.04
C GLY A 18 0.02 -1.68 -1.32
N GLN A 19 -0.46 -2.33 -2.38
CA GLN A 19 -0.22 -1.92 -3.76
C GLN A 19 -0.85 -0.55 -4.08
N VAL A 20 -0.02 0.48 -4.22
CA VAL A 20 -0.44 1.76 -4.83
C VAL A 20 -0.77 1.50 -6.30
N ALA A 21 -1.95 1.92 -6.76
CA ALA A 21 -2.36 1.78 -8.15
C ALA A 21 -2.60 3.15 -8.80
N ASP A 22 -3.77 3.73 -8.52
CA ASP A 22 -4.06 5.14 -8.73
C ASP A 22 -3.93 5.85 -7.38
N ALA A 23 -2.92 6.71 -7.29
CA ALA A 23 -2.61 7.43 -6.07
C ALA A 23 -3.68 8.46 -5.72
N VAL A 24 -4.21 9.21 -6.68
CA VAL A 24 -5.24 10.22 -6.40
C VAL A 24 -6.53 9.54 -5.92
N ALA A 25 -6.97 8.48 -6.61
CA ALA A 25 -8.12 7.69 -6.17
C ALA A 25 -7.90 7.11 -4.76
N SER A 26 -6.71 6.55 -4.50
CA SER A 26 -6.35 6.02 -3.18
C SER A 26 -6.38 7.09 -2.09
N GLU A 27 -5.89 8.30 -2.37
CA GLU A 27 -5.91 9.40 -1.40
C GLU A 27 -7.33 9.91 -1.13
N LEU A 28 -8.20 9.93 -2.15
CA LEU A 28 -9.60 10.30 -1.98
C LEU A 28 -10.37 9.28 -1.14
N ASP A 29 -10.12 7.98 -1.33
CA ASP A 29 -10.66 6.93 -0.46
C ASP A 29 -10.18 7.12 1.00
N SER A 30 -8.90 7.43 1.16
CA SER A 30 -8.29 7.69 2.48
C SER A 30 -8.88 8.93 3.14
N LEU A 31 -9.15 9.98 2.37
CA LEU A 31 -9.78 11.21 2.84
C LEU A 31 -11.21 10.94 3.31
N ALA A 32 -11.99 10.20 2.51
CA ALA A 32 -13.35 9.81 2.86
C ALA A 32 -13.37 9.00 4.15
N TYR A 33 -12.47 8.01 4.29
CA TYR A 33 -12.33 7.23 5.52
C TYR A 33 -12.04 8.10 6.75
N VAL A 34 -11.09 9.04 6.64
CA VAL A 34 -10.76 9.96 7.75
C VAL A 34 -11.98 10.79 8.14
N ILE A 35 -12.73 11.32 7.17
CA ILE A 35 -13.93 12.12 7.44
C ILE A 35 -15.02 11.27 8.11
N ASP A 36 -15.24 10.05 7.63
CA ASP A 36 -16.22 9.13 8.20
C ASP A 36 -15.86 8.76 9.64
N GLN A 37 -14.60 8.39 9.90
CA GLN A 37 -14.14 8.05 11.25
C GLN A 37 -14.15 9.25 12.19
N ALA A 38 -13.76 10.44 11.72
CA ALA A 38 -13.86 11.67 12.49
C ALA A 38 -15.32 12.02 12.82
N THR A 39 -16.24 11.78 11.88
CA THR A 39 -17.69 11.95 12.10
C THR A 39 -18.21 10.99 13.15
N LEU A 40 -17.85 9.70 13.08
CA LEU A 40 -18.21 8.71 14.10
C LEU A 40 -17.65 9.06 15.48
N ALA A 41 -16.46 9.68 15.54
CA ALA A 41 -15.83 10.15 16.76
C ALA A 41 -16.36 11.50 17.27
N GLY A 42 -17.19 12.21 16.48
CA GLY A 42 -17.63 13.58 16.79
C GLY A 42 -16.53 14.64 16.74
N ASP A 43 -15.41 14.37 16.05
CA ASP A 43 -14.24 15.26 15.98
C ASP A 43 -14.38 16.27 14.84
N THR A 44 -15.09 17.37 15.11
CA THR A 44 -15.31 18.44 14.12
C THR A 44 -14.02 19.14 13.68
N THR A 45 -12.95 19.07 14.49
CA THR A 45 -11.67 19.69 14.16
C THR A 45 -10.99 18.92 13.02
N ASP A 46 -10.97 17.60 13.14
CA ASP A 46 -10.37 16.72 12.14
C ASP A 46 -11.20 16.66 10.85
N ILE A 47 -12.53 16.67 10.95
CA ILE A 47 -13.41 16.83 9.78
C ILE A 47 -13.05 18.10 9.02
N GLY A 48 -13.00 19.24 9.73
CA GLY A 48 -12.67 20.53 9.11
C GLY A 48 -11.25 20.55 8.51
N ARG A 49 -10.29 19.89 9.16
CA ARG A 49 -8.92 19.77 8.63
C ARG A 49 -8.87 18.92 7.37
N ALA A 50 -9.55 17.78 7.35
CA ALA A 50 -9.63 16.90 6.19
C ALA A 50 -10.32 17.60 5.01
N GLU A 51 -11.49 18.21 5.24
CA GLU A 51 -12.26 18.88 4.18
C GLU A 51 -11.51 20.02 3.50
N ARG A 52 -10.72 20.80 4.25
CA ARG A 52 -9.89 21.88 3.66
C ARG A 52 -8.85 21.39 2.65
N LEU A 53 -8.50 20.10 2.69
CA LEU A 53 -7.50 19.52 1.81
C LEU A 53 -8.11 18.81 0.59
N ARG A 54 -9.44 18.68 0.53
CA ARG A 54 -10.15 17.92 -0.52
C ARG A 54 -9.76 18.36 -1.92
N ASP A 55 -9.74 19.67 -2.17
CA ASP A 55 -9.44 20.23 -3.49
C ASP A 55 -7.99 19.97 -3.91
N GLU A 56 -7.04 20.14 -2.98
CA GLU A 56 -5.61 19.86 -3.24
C GLU A 56 -5.37 18.36 -3.48
N ILE A 57 -6.04 17.48 -2.71
CA ILE A 57 -5.94 16.03 -2.88
C ILE A 57 -6.56 15.60 -4.22
N THR A 58 -7.70 16.16 -4.59
CA THR A 58 -8.38 15.88 -5.87
C THR A 58 -7.50 16.23 -7.07
N ARG A 59 -6.69 17.30 -6.96
CA ARG A 59 -5.72 17.69 -8.01
C ARG A 59 -4.40 16.91 -7.94
N GLY A 60 -4.24 16.00 -6.98
CA GLY A 60 -2.98 15.28 -6.76
C GLY A 60 -1.84 16.20 -6.30
N GLU A 61 -2.14 17.30 -5.62
CA GLU A 61 -1.15 18.25 -5.09
C GLU A 61 -0.77 17.94 -3.65
N ARG A 62 -1.59 17.15 -2.96
CA ARG A 62 -1.42 16.80 -1.56
C ARG A 62 -1.94 15.39 -1.28
N LEU A 63 -1.39 14.78 -0.23
CA LEU A 63 -1.84 13.51 0.30
C LEU A 63 -2.78 13.73 1.48
N THR A 64 -3.64 12.75 1.74
CA THR A 64 -4.43 12.70 2.96
C THR A 64 -3.50 12.70 4.18
N PRO A 65 -3.76 13.52 5.22
CA PRO A 65 -2.86 13.63 6.37
C PRO A 65 -2.64 12.29 7.06
N ARG A 66 -1.39 11.81 7.02
CA ARG A 66 -1.04 10.47 7.51
C ARG A 66 -1.15 10.31 9.02
N ASP A 67 -1.11 11.41 9.76
CA ASP A 67 -1.39 11.42 11.18
C ASP A 67 -2.89 11.18 11.47
N LEU A 68 -3.79 11.67 10.61
CA LEU A 68 -5.22 11.38 10.72
C LEU A 68 -5.54 9.94 10.32
N VAL A 69 -4.95 9.45 9.23
CA VAL A 69 -5.08 8.04 8.82
C VAL A 69 -4.64 7.10 9.96
N ARG A 70 -3.51 7.41 10.62
CA ARG A 70 -3.04 6.67 11.80
C ARG A 70 -3.98 6.78 12.99
N LYS A 71 -4.39 8.01 13.34
CA LYS A 71 -5.32 8.28 14.45
C LYS A 71 -6.58 7.42 14.35
N TYR A 72 -7.08 7.21 13.14
CA TYR A 72 -8.29 6.44 12.87
C TYR A 72 -8.04 4.99 12.45
N GLY A 73 -6.83 4.44 12.65
CA GLY A 73 -6.53 3.02 12.45
C GLY A 73 -6.52 2.57 10.98
N GLY A 74 -6.31 3.48 10.04
CA GLY A 74 -6.16 3.19 8.61
C GLY A 74 -4.72 2.89 8.17
N ALA A 75 -3.75 3.00 9.09
CA ALA A 75 -2.34 2.69 8.83
C ALA A 75 -1.91 1.36 9.47
N SER A 76 -2.31 1.13 10.71
CA SER A 76 -2.15 -0.13 11.45
C SER A 76 -3.29 -0.29 12.47
N ARG A 77 -3.52 -1.53 12.92
CA ARG A 77 -4.55 -1.89 13.90
C ARG A 77 -4.06 -2.89 14.96
N LEU A 78 -3.32 -3.92 14.55
CA LEU A 78 -2.84 -4.98 15.45
C LEU A 78 -1.43 -4.67 16.01
N ILE A 79 -0.78 -3.69 15.42
CA ILE A 79 0.55 -3.20 15.79
C ILE A 79 0.49 -1.71 16.11
N ASN A 80 1.36 -1.27 17.01
CA ASN A 80 1.55 0.15 17.27
C ASN A 80 2.57 0.71 16.27
N ASP A 81 2.11 1.40 15.22
CA ASP A 81 2.98 1.97 14.19
C ASP A 81 3.66 3.28 14.59
N ASN A 82 3.41 3.77 15.81
CA ASN A 82 4.18 4.87 16.39
C ASN A 82 5.66 4.48 16.50
N MET A 83 6.50 5.47 16.80
CA MET A 83 7.96 5.48 16.66
C MET A 83 8.75 4.23 17.12
N ASP A 84 8.16 3.36 17.95
CA ASP A 84 8.70 2.04 18.29
C ASP A 84 8.81 1.06 17.10
N TYR A 85 8.05 1.26 16.02
CA TYR A 85 8.23 0.49 14.78
C TYR A 85 9.54 0.84 14.05
N TYR A 86 9.99 2.10 14.14
CA TYR A 86 11.31 2.49 13.61
C TYR A 86 12.46 1.87 14.40
N THR A 87 12.27 1.56 15.68
CA THR A 87 13.32 0.94 16.51
C THR A 87 13.29 -0.58 16.39
N GLY A 88 12.12 -1.23 16.37
CA GLY A 88 12.01 -2.70 16.25
C GLY A 88 12.52 -3.28 14.92
N PHE A 89 12.22 -2.62 13.81
CA PHE A 89 12.76 -2.97 12.48
C PHE A 89 14.30 -2.81 12.40
N LEU A 90 14.91 -1.99 13.26
CA LEU A 90 16.35 -1.64 13.21
C LEU A 90 17.23 -2.78 13.75
N PHE A 91 16.65 -3.72 14.50
CA PHE A 91 17.40 -4.73 15.26
C PHE A 91 17.20 -6.18 14.77
N HIS A 92 16.36 -6.45 13.76
CA HIS A 92 16.20 -7.80 13.22
C HIS A 92 17.13 -8.08 12.02
N PRO A 93 17.82 -9.24 11.98
CA PRO A 93 18.89 -9.52 11.03
C PRO A 93 18.45 -9.83 9.59
N GLU A 94 17.14 -10.01 9.33
CA GLU A 94 16.65 -10.47 8.00
C GLU A 94 15.96 -9.39 7.15
N TYR A 95 15.73 -8.18 7.69
CA TYR A 95 15.31 -7.02 6.91
C TYR A 95 16.07 -5.79 7.40
N ASN A 96 17.06 -5.37 6.62
CA ASN A 96 17.98 -4.31 6.99
C ASN A 96 17.25 -2.95 6.90
N LEU A 97 16.69 -2.46 8.01
CA LEU A 97 16.07 -1.12 8.11
C LEU A 97 17.06 0.00 7.75
N LEU A 98 18.36 -0.27 7.67
CA LEU A 98 19.30 0.65 7.03
C LEU A 98 18.97 0.93 5.56
N ASP A 99 18.40 -0.01 4.81
CA ASP A 99 17.99 0.22 3.41
C ASP A 99 16.65 0.96 3.32
N VAL A 100 15.71 0.72 4.24
CA VAL A 100 14.45 1.48 4.30
C VAL A 100 14.67 2.88 4.89
N LEU A 101 15.58 3.08 5.84
CA LEU A 101 15.97 4.41 6.35
C LEU A 101 16.90 5.16 5.40
N ARG A 102 17.83 4.49 4.69
CA ARG A 102 18.60 5.13 3.60
C ARG A 102 17.70 5.42 2.40
N TYR A 103 16.71 4.59 2.13
CA TYR A 103 15.64 4.90 1.18
C TYR A 103 14.86 6.11 1.67
N ILE A 104 14.27 6.12 2.86
CA ILE A 104 13.51 7.27 3.40
C ILE A 104 14.34 8.56 3.49
N ARG A 105 15.63 8.49 3.85
CA ARG A 105 16.55 9.63 3.99
C ARG A 105 17.21 10.06 2.67
N GLY A 106 17.32 9.16 1.68
CA GLY A 106 17.61 9.49 0.29
C GLY A 106 16.37 10.03 -0.43
N VAL A 107 15.19 9.56 -0.03
CA VAL A 107 13.87 9.97 -0.50
C VAL A 107 13.52 11.35 0.03
N SER A 108 13.96 11.82 1.20
CA SER A 108 13.77 13.23 1.56
C SER A 108 14.48 14.22 0.60
N ALA A 109 15.45 13.77 -0.20
CA ALA A 109 16.06 14.56 -1.28
C ALA A 109 15.42 14.33 -2.67
N THR A 110 14.61 13.27 -2.84
CA THR A 110 13.97 12.87 -4.11
C THR A 110 12.44 12.69 -4.01
N GLN A 111 11.82 13.11 -2.90
CA GLN A 111 10.43 12.83 -2.53
C GLN A 111 9.45 13.53 -3.45
N GLY A 112 9.73 14.80 -3.77
CA GLY A 112 8.90 15.58 -4.67
C GLY A 112 8.77 14.88 -6.03
N PRO A 113 9.87 14.63 -6.76
CA PRO A 113 9.80 14.00 -8.08
C PRO A 113 9.19 12.60 -8.10
N LEU A 114 9.47 11.73 -7.12
CA LEU A 114 8.93 10.37 -7.08
C LEU A 114 7.45 10.35 -6.71
N LEU A 115 7.04 11.18 -5.74
CA LEU A 115 5.65 11.32 -5.38
C LEU A 115 4.86 11.97 -6.53
N ASP A 116 5.43 13.00 -7.16
CA ASP A 116 4.90 13.60 -8.38
C ASP A 116 4.76 12.58 -9.52
N GLU A 117 5.74 11.70 -9.72
CA GLU A 117 5.66 10.66 -10.75
C GLU A 117 4.51 9.70 -10.47
N VAL A 118 4.36 9.24 -9.22
CA VAL A 118 3.29 8.32 -8.81
C VAL A 118 1.91 8.99 -8.89
N LEU A 119 1.82 10.29 -8.59
CA LEU A 119 0.58 11.08 -8.69
C LEU A 119 0.22 11.41 -10.14
N LYS A 120 1.20 11.65 -11.01
CA LYS A 120 0.99 12.05 -12.41
C LYS A 120 0.95 10.89 -13.40
N GLN A 121 1.46 9.73 -13.01
CA GLN A 121 1.52 8.54 -13.85
C GLN A 121 0.98 7.35 -13.05
N PRO A 122 -0.35 7.16 -13.02
CA PRO A 122 -0.95 6.02 -12.34
C PRO A 122 -0.48 4.70 -12.98
N LEU A 123 -0.37 3.64 -12.18
CA LEU A 123 0.08 2.33 -12.69
C LEU A 123 -0.85 1.69 -13.74
N PRO A 124 -2.19 1.81 -13.64
CA PRO A 124 -3.11 1.34 -14.68
C PRO A 124 -2.75 1.78 -16.10
N GLU A 125 -2.22 2.99 -16.28
CA GLU A 125 -1.84 3.53 -17.59
C GLU A 125 -0.48 3.02 -18.09
N GLN A 126 0.30 2.38 -17.22
CA GLN A 126 1.68 1.98 -17.50
C GLN A 126 1.87 0.48 -17.61
N VAL A 127 1.04 -0.29 -16.90
CA VAL A 127 1.13 -1.75 -16.88
C VAL A 127 -0.28 -2.33 -16.92
N GLU A 128 -0.78 -2.61 -18.12
CA GLU A 128 -2.08 -3.29 -18.29
C GLU A 128 -1.95 -4.83 -18.20
N ARG A 129 -0.72 -5.35 -18.32
CA ARG A 129 -0.44 -6.79 -18.36
C ARG A 129 0.89 -7.16 -17.70
N LEU A 130 0.91 -8.30 -17.04
CA LEU A 130 2.11 -9.02 -16.61
C LEU A 130 2.14 -10.41 -17.28
N GLU A 131 3.31 -10.83 -17.75
CA GLU A 131 3.53 -12.18 -18.30
C GLU A 131 3.86 -13.22 -17.22
N ILE A 132 3.78 -12.82 -15.95
CA ILE A 132 4.06 -13.65 -14.78
C ILE A 132 2.88 -13.61 -13.80
N PRO A 133 2.73 -14.59 -12.91
CA PRO A 133 1.73 -14.55 -11.84
C PRO A 133 1.81 -13.28 -11.01
N ALA A 134 0.66 -12.71 -10.63
CA ALA A 134 0.58 -11.45 -9.90
C ALA A 134 -0.35 -11.54 -8.69
N TYR A 135 0.14 -11.14 -7.52
CA TYR A 135 -0.61 -11.19 -6.27
C TYR A 135 -0.62 -9.80 -5.65
N PHE A 136 -1.81 -9.26 -5.37
CA PHE A 136 -1.96 -8.05 -4.56
C PHE A 136 -2.36 -8.47 -3.16
N VAL A 137 -1.60 -7.99 -2.17
CA VAL A 137 -1.79 -8.36 -0.77
C VAL A 137 -2.11 -7.10 0.01
N MET A 138 -3.34 -7.00 0.48
CA MET A 138 -3.89 -5.80 1.10
C MET A 138 -4.44 -6.13 2.48
N GLY A 139 -4.35 -5.19 3.42
CA GLY A 139 -5.20 -5.24 4.61
C GLY A 139 -6.57 -4.66 4.32
N ARG A 140 -7.61 -5.22 4.95
CA ARG A 140 -8.99 -4.74 4.86
C ARG A 140 -9.13 -3.26 5.23
N TYR A 141 -8.26 -2.76 6.11
CA TYR A 141 -8.28 -1.41 6.64
C TYR A 141 -7.12 -0.55 6.12
N ASP A 142 -6.49 -0.92 5.01
CA ASP A 142 -5.42 -0.12 4.41
C ASP A 142 -5.98 1.14 3.74
N TYR A 143 -5.76 2.29 4.39
CA TYR A 143 -6.00 3.64 3.85
C TYR A 143 -4.68 4.43 3.76
N MET A 144 -3.56 3.72 3.68
CA MET A 144 -2.30 4.27 3.21
C MET A 144 -2.22 4.11 1.68
N THR A 145 -2.72 2.98 1.16
CA THR A 145 -2.73 2.63 -0.26
C THR A 145 -4.03 1.91 -0.67
N SER A 146 -5.16 2.45 -0.20
CA SER A 146 -6.56 2.03 -0.44
C SER A 146 -6.75 0.66 -1.11
N VAL A 147 -7.26 -0.30 -0.35
CA VAL A 147 -7.70 -1.61 -0.87
C VAL A 147 -8.66 -1.48 -2.06
N GLN A 148 -9.51 -0.45 -2.08
CA GLN A 148 -10.48 -0.21 -3.15
C GLN A 148 -9.79 0.23 -4.45
N SER A 149 -8.87 1.20 -4.39
CA SER A 149 -8.08 1.62 -5.55
C SER A 149 -7.22 0.48 -6.10
N ALA A 150 -6.60 -0.30 -5.21
CA ALA A 150 -5.83 -1.48 -5.59
C ALA A 150 -6.70 -2.55 -6.29
N GLN A 151 -7.90 -2.83 -5.78
CA GLN A 151 -8.84 -3.78 -6.39
C GLN A 151 -9.29 -3.30 -7.78
N ALA A 152 -9.63 -2.02 -7.92
CA ALA A 152 -10.08 -1.46 -9.20
C ALA A 152 -9.02 -1.61 -10.29
N TYR A 153 -7.73 -1.47 -9.94
CA TYR A 153 -6.64 -1.77 -10.87
C TYR A 153 -6.43 -3.26 -11.09
N PHE A 154 -6.47 -4.07 -10.03
CA PHE A 154 -6.34 -5.51 -10.12
C PHE A 154 -7.35 -6.12 -11.10
N ASP A 155 -8.59 -5.64 -11.10
CA ASP A 155 -9.66 -6.12 -11.99
C ASP A 155 -9.30 -5.91 -13.47
N GLN A 156 -8.64 -4.79 -13.78
CA GLN A 156 -8.21 -4.43 -15.14
C GLN A 156 -6.89 -5.12 -15.55
N LEU A 157 -6.01 -5.42 -14.60
CA LEU A 157 -4.69 -6.01 -14.86
C LEU A 157 -4.83 -7.43 -15.43
N ASN A 158 -4.19 -7.70 -16.57
CA ASN A 158 -4.10 -9.03 -17.14
C ASN A 158 -2.85 -9.77 -16.64
N ALA A 159 -2.99 -11.01 -16.21
CA ALA A 159 -1.86 -11.88 -15.86
C ALA A 159 -2.23 -13.35 -16.09
N PRO A 160 -1.26 -14.24 -16.35
CA PRO A 160 -1.52 -15.68 -16.54
C PRO A 160 -2.17 -16.32 -15.30
N ARG A 161 -1.86 -15.80 -14.12
CA ARG A 161 -2.53 -16.11 -12.84
C ARG A 161 -2.53 -14.84 -12.00
N LYS A 162 -3.67 -14.49 -11.42
CA LYS A 162 -3.73 -13.38 -10.46
C LYS A 162 -4.62 -13.70 -9.27
N ASP A 163 -4.27 -13.16 -8.10
CA ASP A 163 -5.09 -13.24 -6.89
C ASP A 163 -5.03 -11.93 -6.10
N PHE A 164 -6.17 -11.55 -5.51
CA PHE A 164 -6.30 -10.37 -4.66
C PHE A 164 -6.56 -10.83 -3.22
N VAL A 165 -5.51 -10.78 -2.42
CA VAL A 165 -5.46 -11.38 -1.09
C VAL A 165 -5.73 -10.29 -0.07
N VAL A 166 -6.84 -10.44 0.64
CA VAL A 166 -7.24 -9.51 1.71
C VAL A 166 -7.03 -10.15 3.06
N PHE A 167 -6.27 -9.46 3.91
CA PHE A 167 -6.06 -9.77 5.31
C PHE A 167 -7.09 -9.01 6.14
N GLU A 168 -8.01 -9.74 6.76
CA GLU A 168 -9.28 -9.19 7.28
C GLU A 168 -9.11 -8.37 8.56
N HIS A 169 -7.98 -8.48 9.25
CA HIS A 169 -7.73 -7.80 10.52
C HIS A 169 -6.59 -6.77 10.44
N SER A 170 -5.96 -6.64 9.27
CA SER A 170 -4.81 -5.77 9.02
C SER A 170 -5.18 -4.45 8.32
N ALA A 171 -4.32 -3.44 8.47
CA ALA A 171 -4.26 -2.26 7.62
C ALA A 171 -3.06 -2.37 6.67
N HIS A 172 -2.13 -1.39 6.67
CA HIS A 172 -1.11 -1.29 5.62
C HIS A 172 -0.06 -2.41 5.65
N PHE A 173 0.07 -3.11 6.77
CA PHE A 173 1.15 -4.06 7.00
C PHE A 173 0.65 -5.48 7.32
N PRO A 174 -0.09 -6.13 6.41
CA PRO A 174 -0.65 -7.46 6.68
C PRO A 174 0.40 -8.51 7.05
N GLN A 175 1.63 -8.37 6.54
CA GLN A 175 2.76 -9.25 6.87
C GLN A 175 3.26 -9.13 8.32
N PHE A 176 2.93 -8.04 9.03
CA PHE A 176 3.30 -7.83 10.43
C PHE A 176 2.08 -7.82 11.37
N GLU A 177 0.90 -7.52 10.85
CA GLU A 177 -0.33 -7.52 11.63
C GLU A 177 -0.93 -8.93 11.72
N GLU A 178 -0.76 -9.75 10.68
CA GLU A 178 -1.24 -11.13 10.61
C GLU A 178 -0.10 -12.09 10.18
N GLU A 179 1.02 -12.05 10.91
CA GLU A 179 2.30 -12.73 10.59
C GLU A 179 2.13 -14.21 10.23
N GLU A 180 1.45 -15.00 11.07
CA GLU A 180 1.30 -16.44 10.82
C GLU A 180 0.45 -16.72 9.58
N ALA A 181 -0.63 -15.96 9.39
CA ALA A 181 -1.50 -16.11 8.23
C ALA A 181 -0.75 -15.71 6.95
N PHE A 182 0.05 -14.65 7.00
CA PHE A 182 0.88 -14.20 5.89
C PHE A 182 1.95 -15.24 5.53
N ALA A 183 2.68 -15.76 6.52
CA ALA A 183 3.70 -16.78 6.31
C ALA A 183 3.14 -18.07 5.70
N GLN A 184 1.95 -18.50 6.15
CA GLN A 184 1.25 -19.65 5.59
C GLN A 184 0.82 -19.40 4.14
N TRP A 185 0.22 -18.24 3.87
CA TRP A 185 -0.17 -17.84 2.51
C TRP A 185 1.04 -17.81 1.56
N LEU A 186 2.14 -17.18 1.97
CA LEU A 186 3.35 -17.05 1.17
C LEU A 186 3.96 -18.43 0.85
N SER A 187 4.08 -19.29 1.87
CA SER A 187 4.63 -20.64 1.73
C SER A 187 3.79 -21.52 0.79
N ARG A 188 2.46 -21.43 0.89
CA ARG A 188 1.53 -22.10 -0.01
C ARG A 188 1.69 -21.60 -1.44
N THR A 189 1.65 -20.29 -1.63
CA THR A 189 1.78 -19.64 -2.94
C THR A 189 3.09 -20.03 -3.63
N TRP A 190 4.20 -20.00 -2.89
CA TRP A 190 5.51 -20.44 -3.41
C TRP A 190 5.51 -21.91 -3.83
N SER A 191 4.94 -22.79 -3.01
CA SER A 191 4.85 -24.22 -3.32
C SER A 191 4.03 -24.51 -4.57
N GLU A 192 2.99 -23.72 -4.84
CA GLU A 192 2.18 -23.84 -6.05
C GLU A 192 2.90 -23.32 -7.30
N LEU A 193 3.66 -22.22 -7.18
CA LEU A 193 4.47 -21.69 -8.28
C LEU A 193 5.50 -22.72 -8.77
N GLN A 194 6.11 -23.46 -7.85
CA GLN A 194 7.08 -24.52 -8.18
C GLN A 194 6.46 -25.74 -8.88
N ARG A 195 5.16 -25.97 -8.73
CA ARG A 195 4.46 -27.11 -9.37
C ARG A 195 3.93 -26.79 -10.77
N GLY A 196 3.83 -25.50 -11.10
CA GLY A 196 3.31 -25.01 -12.38
C GLY A 196 4.37 -24.56 -13.38
N SER A 197 5.65 -24.63 -13.02
CA SER A 197 6.81 -24.29 -13.87
C SER A 197 7.41 -25.51 -14.57
#